data_AF-A0A1F5AYP3-F1
#
_entry.id   AF-A0A1F5AYP3-F1
#
_cell.length_a   1.000
_cell.length_b   1.000
_cell.length_c   1.000
_cell.angle_alpha   90.00
_cell.angle_beta   90.00
_cell.angle_gamma   90.00
#
_symmetry.space_group_name_H-M   'P 1'
#
loop_
_entity.id
_entity.type
_entity.pdbx_description
1 polymer ?
#
loop_
_entity_poly.entity_id
_entity_poly.type
_entity_poly.pdbx_seq_one_letter_code
_entity_poly.pdbx_strand_id
1 'polypeptide(L)' 'YHIEGSGRGFSFQKDEPLIMRYEPNATEGVTARDVVNEFPEQDLADIFYRYGEERFSRRIA' A
#
# COMPACT_ATOMS: atom_id res chain seq x y z
N TYR A 1 -9.98 -15.70 7.97
CA TYR A 1 -8.98 -15.51 6.90
C TYR A 1 -7.98 -14.49 7.39
N HIS A 2 -6.70 -14.87 7.52
CA HIS A 2 -5.63 -14.01 8.06
C HIS A 2 -4.75 -13.50 6.91
N ILE A 3 -4.49 -12.20 6.87
CA ILE A 3 -3.84 -11.57 5.71
C ILE A 3 -2.30 -11.51 5.88
N GLU A 4 -1.80 -11.52 7.12
CA GLU A 4 -0.37 -11.45 7.50
C GLU A 4 0.49 -12.66 7.06
N GLY A 5 -0.12 -13.68 6.45
CA GLY A 5 0.57 -14.84 5.88
C GLY A 5 0.35 -15.02 4.38
N SER A 6 -0.22 -14.01 3.72
CA SER A 6 -0.63 -14.17 2.32
C SER A 6 0.50 -14.05 1.30
N GLY A 7 1.71 -13.63 1.69
CA GLY A 7 2.82 -13.43 0.75
C GLY A 7 2.64 -12.20 -0.14
N ARG A 8 1.76 -11.26 0.25
CA ARG A 8 1.34 -10.10 -0.56
C ARG A 8 1.69 -8.76 0.09
N GLY A 9 2.51 -8.77 1.15
CA GLY A 9 3.04 -7.54 1.73
C GLY A 9 2.03 -6.76 2.57
N PHE A 10 1.05 -7.42 3.19
CA PHE A 10 0.13 -6.77 4.13
C PHE A 10 0.73 -6.56 5.53
N SER A 11 1.83 -7.26 5.84
CA SER A 11 2.58 -7.09 7.07
C SER A 11 3.95 -6.51 6.75
N PHE A 12 4.40 -5.56 7.58
CA PHE A 12 5.77 -5.04 7.54
C PHE A 12 6.77 -5.96 8.26
N GLN A 13 6.32 -7.03 8.91
CA GLN A 13 7.18 -7.93 9.69
C GLN A 13 7.96 -8.92 8.83
N LYS A 14 7.57 -9.10 7.57
CA LYS A 14 8.15 -10.06 6.63
C LYS A 14 8.56 -9.33 5.36
N ASP A 15 9.65 -9.79 4.75
CA ASP A 15 10.05 -9.36 3.41
C ASP A 15 9.15 -10.05 2.38
N GLU A 16 8.14 -9.32 1.91
CA GLU A 16 7.15 -9.79 0.94
C GLU A 16 6.92 -8.72 -0.14
N PRO A 17 6.57 -9.12 -1.38
CA PRO A 17 6.22 -8.16 -2.43
C PRO A 17 5.07 -7.24 -1.99
N LEU A 18 5.23 -5.93 -2.23
CA LEU A 18 4.25 -4.89 -1.85
C LEU A 18 3.04 -4.87 -2.80
N ILE A 19 2.19 -5.91 -2.71
CA ILE A 19 1.00 -6.05 -3.54
C ILE A 19 -0.20 -5.42 -2.84
N MET A 20 -0.46 -5.82 -1.59
CA MET A 20 -1.55 -5.36 -0.71
C MET A 20 -2.96 -5.42 -1.33
N ARG A 21 -3.18 -6.37 -2.26
CA ARG A 21 -4.50 -6.62 -2.87
C ARG A 21 -5.20 -7.79 -2.21
N TYR A 22 -6.50 -7.64 -1.96
CA TYR A 22 -7.30 -8.70 -1.35
C TYR A 22 -7.55 -9.88 -2.30
N GLU A 23 -7.70 -9.62 -3.60
CA GLU A 23 -7.87 -10.66 -4.62
C GLU A 23 -6.50 -11.25 -5.01
N PRO A 24 -6.27 -12.56 -4.77
CA PRO A 24 -4.95 -13.17 -4.98
C PRO A 24 -4.62 -13.45 -6.46
N ASN A 25 -5.64 -13.63 -7.30
CA ASN A 25 -5.47 -14.06 -8.70
C ASN A 25 -5.78 -12.94 -9.71
N ALA A 26 -5.85 -11.69 -9.25
CA ALA A 26 -6.12 -10.60 -10.15
C ALA A 26 -4.93 -10.34 -11.06
N THR A 27 -5.14 -10.43 -12.37
CA THR A 27 -4.10 -10.19 -13.39
C THR A 27 -3.92 -8.71 -13.71
N GLU A 28 -4.86 -7.86 -13.30
CA GLU A 28 -4.90 -6.44 -13.61
C GLU A 28 -5.25 -5.62 -12.38
N GLY A 29 -4.77 -4.37 -12.31
CA GLY A 29 -5.06 -3.42 -11.23
C GLY A 29 -3.81 -2.95 -10.50
N VAL A 30 -3.94 -1.79 -9.85
CA VAL A 30 -2.84 -1.08 -9.18
C VAL A 30 -2.40 -1.83 -7.92
N THR A 31 -1.10 -2.07 -7.76
CA THR A 31 -0.52 -2.60 -6.52
C THR A 31 -0.09 -1.48 -5.58
N ALA A 32 0.08 -1.77 -4.29
CA ALA A 32 0.64 -0.78 -3.37
C ALA A 32 2.04 -0.31 -3.78
N ARG A 33 2.84 -1.18 -4.42
CA ARG A 33 4.12 -0.81 -5.03
C ARG A 33 3.95 0.26 -6.11
N ASP A 34 2.97 0.10 -7.00
CA ASP A 34 2.75 1.04 -8.09
C ASP A 34 2.26 2.38 -7.52
N VAL A 35 1.38 2.34 -6.51
CA VAL A 35 0.92 3.56 -5.81
C VAL A 35 2.12 4.36 -5.29
N VAL A 36 3.00 3.77 -4.47
CA VAL A 36 4.08 4.54 -3.82
C VAL A 36 5.19 4.97 -4.77
N ASN A 37 5.36 4.31 -5.93
CA ASN A 37 6.43 4.63 -6.87
C ASN A 37 5.97 5.53 -8.03
N GLU A 38 4.68 5.53 -8.37
CA GLU A 38 4.18 6.19 -9.58
C GLU A 38 3.22 7.36 -9.30
N PHE A 39 2.57 7.39 -8.13
CA PHE A 39 1.62 8.45 -7.83
C PHE A 39 2.35 9.75 -7.45
N PRO A 40 1.79 10.92 -7.79
CA PRO A 40 2.32 12.19 -7.33
C PRO A 40 2.40 12.27 -5.79
N GLU A 41 3.43 12.94 -5.28
CA GLU A 41 3.63 13.18 -3.84
C GLU A 41 2.38 13.74 -3.16
N GLN A 42 1.69 14.69 -3.81
CA GLN A 42 0.46 15.28 -3.28
C GLN A 42 -0.67 14.24 -3.11
N ASP A 43 -0.80 13.32 -4.06
CA ASP A 43 -1.83 12.28 -4.01
C ASP A 43 -1.50 11.27 -2.91
N LEU A 44 -0.22 10.91 -2.73
CA LEU A 44 0.24 10.06 -1.63
C LEU A 44 -0.02 10.72 -0.26
N ALA A 45 0.31 12.00 -0.11
CA ALA A 45 0.06 12.74 1.13
C ALA A 45 -1.43 12.78 1.46
N ASP A 46 -2.29 12.93 0.45
CA ASP A 46 -3.73 12.91 0.62
C ASP A 46 -4.26 11.51 0.99
N ILE A 47 -3.73 10.45 0.39
CA ILE A 47 -4.06 9.06 0.75
C ILE A 47 -3.69 8.78 2.21
N PHE A 48 -2.45 9.10 2.61
CA PHE A 48 -1.97 8.86 3.97
C PHE A 48 -2.75 9.68 5.01
N TYR A 49 -3.12 10.93 4.69
CA TYR A 49 -3.93 11.76 5.58
C TYR A 49 -5.36 11.24 5.71
N ARG A 50 -6.05 11.00 4.58
CA ARG A 50 -7.49 10.68 4.58
C ARG A 50 -7.78 9.26 5.06
N TYR A 51 -6.97 8.29 4.66
CA TYR A 51 -7.21 6.88 4.95
C TYR A 51 -6.33 6.33 6.09
N GLY A 52 -5.18 6.94 6.32
CA GLY A 52 -4.28 6.57 7.43
C GLY A 52 -4.45 7.43 8.68
N GLU A 53 -5.23 8.51 8.63
CA GLU A 53 -5.34 9.53 9.68
C GLU A 53 -3.97 10.08 10.12
N GLU A 54 -2.98 10.06 9.21
CA GLU A 54 -1.58 10.36 9.49
C GLU A 54 -1.30 11.87 9.41
N ARG A 55 -0.95 12.48 10.54
CA ARG A 55 -0.69 13.92 10.68
C ARG A 55 0.59 14.37 9.96
N PHE A 56 1.54 13.46 9.78
CA PHE A 56 2.80 13.71 9.09
C PHE A 56 2.76 13.28 7.62
N SER A 57 1.58 13.14 7.02
CA SER A 57 1.41 12.61 5.66
C SER A 57 2.32 13.25 4.61
N ARG A 58 2.44 14.59 4.60
CA ARG A 58 3.30 15.34 3.67
C ARG A 58 4.80 15.10 3.83
N ARG A 59 5.23 14.62 4.99
CA ARG A 59 6.63 14.28 5.25
C ARG A 59 6.95 12.83 4.85
N ILE A 60 5.92 11.99 4.79
CA ILE A 60 6.03 10.55 4.50
C ILE A 60 5.86 10.28 3.01
N ALA A 61 5.00 11.03 2.34
CA ALA A 61 4.89 11.08 0.88
C ALA A 61 6.19 11.61 0.25
#